data_AF-A0A5Q4E0Y2-F1
#
_entry.id   AF-A0A5Q4E0Y2-F1
#
_cell.length_a   1.000
_cell.length_b   1.000
_cell.length_c   1.000
_cell.angle_alpha   90.00
_cell.angle_beta   90.00
_cell.angle_gamma   90.00
#
_symmetry.space_group_name_H-M   'P 1'
#
loop_
_entity.id
_entity.type
_entity.pdbx_description
1 polymer ?
#
loop_
_entity_poly.entity_id
_entity_poly.type
_entity_poly.pdbx_seq_one_letter_code
_entity_poly.pdbx_strand_id
1 'polypeptide(L)'
;MIKKLLLNIPQLGKGEWWIEVMTTQPLCIYYFGPFSSSQAAKARQADYIEDLTQEGVHSIQAVVKQCQPTRLTIFDDQYRDAPVQDAPTRHTPVQDAPVRDAEHRQPVQRER
;
A
#
# COMPACT_ATOMS: atom_id res chain seq x y z
N MET A 1 22.98 18.21 -14.68
CA MET A 1 22.88 18.18 -13.20
C MET A 1 21.90 17.08 -12.81
N ILE A 2 22.42 15.93 -12.43
CA ILE A 2 21.64 14.68 -12.31
C ILE A 2 21.12 14.57 -10.89
N LYS A 3 19.80 14.67 -10.75
CA LYS A 3 18.91 14.13 -9.71
C LYS A 3 19.48 14.09 -8.29
N LYS A 4 19.01 15.04 -7.45
CA LYS A 4 19.04 14.96 -5.99
C LYS A 4 18.46 13.62 -5.54
N LEU A 5 19.32 12.64 -5.29
CA LEU A 5 18.98 11.45 -4.53
C LEU A 5 19.03 11.86 -3.07
N LEU A 6 17.92 12.40 -2.56
CA LEU A 6 17.69 12.49 -1.13
C LEU A 6 17.49 11.07 -0.63
N LEU A 7 18.60 10.34 -0.45
CA LEU A 7 18.61 9.15 0.37
C LEU A 7 18.36 9.65 1.79
N ASN A 8 17.08 9.65 2.19
CA ASN A 8 16.67 9.87 3.56
C ASN A 8 17.19 8.69 4.37
N ILE A 9 18.45 8.77 4.83
CA ILE A 9 19.07 7.76 5.68
C ILE A 9 18.35 7.85 7.03
N PRO A 10 17.46 6.91 7.39
CA PRO A 10 16.89 6.92 8.72
C PRO A 10 17.98 6.45 9.68
N GLN A 11 18.27 7.31 10.64
CA GLN A 11 18.93 7.10 11.93
C GLN A 11 19.34 5.63 12.16
N LEU A 12 20.66 5.40 12.22
CA LEU A 12 21.30 4.15 12.62
C LEU A 12 20.77 3.71 13.99
N GLY A 13 19.72 2.90 14.00
CA GLY A 13 19.10 2.39 15.21
C GLY A 13 20.01 1.33 15.82
N LYS A 14 20.00 1.24 17.15
CA LYS A 14 20.57 0.10 17.92
C LYS A 14 19.74 -1.19 17.70
N GLY A 15 19.28 -1.43 16.48
CA GLY A 15 18.41 -2.54 16.11
C GLY A 15 19.13 -3.47 15.13
N GLU A 16 18.78 -4.75 15.21
CA GLU A 16 19.18 -5.76 14.24
C GLU A 16 18.66 -5.40 12.84
N TRP A 17 19.27 -5.95 11.79
CA TRP A 17 18.80 -5.75 10.42
C TRP A 17 17.65 -6.71 10.12
N TRP A 18 16.59 -6.19 9.52
CA TRP A 18 15.43 -6.98 9.09
C TRP A 18 15.06 -6.64 7.65
N ILE A 19 14.41 -7.58 6.98
CA ILE A 19 13.81 -7.41 5.67
C ILE A 19 12.30 -7.32 5.89
N GLU A 20 11.71 -6.18 5.60
CA GLU A 20 10.26 -6.01 5.52
C GLU A 20 9.82 -6.32 4.09
N VAL A 21 8.94 -7.31 3.91
CA VAL A 21 8.37 -7.69 2.63
C VAL A 21 6.87 -7.44 2.67
N MET A 22 6.38 -6.56 1.81
CA MET A 22 4.98 -6.19 1.70
C MET A 22 4.39 -6.71 0.40
N THR A 23 3.26 -7.40 0.49
CA THR A 23 2.45 -7.87 -0.64
C THR A 23 1.19 -7.02 -0.73
N THR A 24 0.60 -6.79 -1.91
CA THR A 24 -0.63 -5.98 -2.02
C THR A 24 -1.90 -6.77 -2.31
N GLN A 25 -1.78 -8.04 -2.75
CA GLN A 25 -2.91 -8.93 -3.02
C GLN A 25 -2.52 -10.39 -2.68
N PRO A 26 -2.85 -10.88 -1.47
CA PRO A 26 -3.43 -10.13 -0.33
C PRO A 26 -2.44 -9.10 0.26
N LEU A 27 -2.96 -8.11 1.00
CA LEU A 27 -2.11 -7.19 1.76
C LEU A 27 -1.51 -7.92 2.97
N CYS A 28 -0.22 -8.20 2.92
CA CYS A 28 0.52 -8.83 4.01
C CYS A 28 1.87 -8.15 4.18
N ILE A 29 2.36 -8.08 5.42
CA ILE A 29 3.72 -7.63 5.74
C ILE A 29 4.44 -8.74 6.48
N TYR A 30 5.61 -9.13 5.97
CA TYR A 30 6.50 -10.12 6.54
C TYR A 30 7.80 -9.47 7.00
N TYR A 31 8.31 -9.87 8.16
CA TYR A 31 9.62 -9.46 8.65
C TYR A 31 10.53 -10.68 8.76
N PHE A 32 11.66 -10.65 8.03
CA PHE A 32 12.68 -11.69 8.07
C PHE A 32 13.95 -11.16 8.75
N GLY A 33 14.52 -11.94 9.66
CA GLY A 33 15.67 -11.58 10.48
C GLY A 33 15.64 -12.23 11.86
N PRO A 34 16.42 -11.74 12.83
CA PRO A 34 17.39 -10.64 12.70
C PRO A 34 18.64 -11.04 11.89
N PHE A 35 19.23 -10.07 11.20
CA PHE A 35 20.51 -10.21 10.49
C PHE A 35 21.60 -9.35 11.14
N SER A 36 22.82 -9.88 11.17
CA SER A 36 23.99 -9.19 11.71
C SER A 36 24.44 -7.98 10.89
N SER A 37 24.05 -7.89 9.61
CA SER A 37 24.36 -6.76 8.73
C SER A 37 23.31 -6.56 7.63
N SER A 38 23.27 -5.34 7.08
CA SER A 38 22.42 -5.02 5.93
C SER A 38 22.75 -5.87 4.71
N GLN A 39 24.02 -6.26 4.55
CA GLN A 39 24.51 -7.06 3.44
C GLN A 39 24.04 -8.51 3.55
N ALA A 40 24.06 -9.07 4.76
CA ALA A 40 23.52 -10.40 5.03
C ALA A 40 22.02 -10.46 4.73
N ALA A 41 21.26 -9.43 5.14
CA ALA A 41 19.85 -9.29 4.81
C ALA A 41 19.62 -9.20 3.29
N LYS A 42 20.35 -8.32 2.59
CA LYS A 42 20.25 -8.17 1.12
C LYS A 42 20.60 -9.44 0.36
N ALA A 43 21.58 -10.21 0.83
CA ALA A 43 21.97 -11.47 0.21
C ALA A 43 20.86 -12.52 0.25
N ARG A 44 19.97 -12.45 1.26
CA ARG A 44 18.82 -13.36 1.43
C ARG A 44 17.50 -12.80 0.90
N GLN A 45 17.46 -11.49 0.60
CA GLN A 45 16.25 -10.81 0.15
C GLN A 45 15.66 -11.42 -1.12
N ALA A 46 16.50 -11.81 -2.08
CA ALA A 46 16.06 -12.41 -3.33
C ALA A 46 15.33 -13.74 -3.10
N ASP A 47 15.88 -14.59 -2.23
CA ASP A 47 15.30 -15.90 -1.86
C ASP A 47 13.85 -15.74 -1.37
N TYR A 48 13.60 -14.79 -0.46
CA TYR A 48 12.25 -14.56 0.08
C TYR A 48 11.27 -14.01 -0.96
N ILE A 49 11.74 -13.17 -1.88
CA ILE A 49 10.90 -12.63 -2.96
C ILE A 49 10.57 -13.74 -3.96
N GLU A 50 11.53 -14.60 -4.28
CA GLU A 50 11.36 -15.72 -5.19
C GLU A 50 10.32 -16.71 -4.65
N ASP A 51 10.42 -17.10 -3.38
CA ASP A 51 9.45 -17.99 -2.73
C ASP A 51 8.01 -17.44 -2.84
N LEU A 52 7.81 -16.15 -2.49
CA LEU A 52 6.51 -15.50 -2.59
C LEU A 52 6.01 -15.36 -4.03
N THR A 53 6.92 -15.16 -4.98
CA THR A 53 6.56 -15.09 -6.41
C THR A 53 6.10 -16.45 -6.91
N GLN A 54 6.74 -17.54 -6.48
CA GLN A 54 6.35 -18.91 -6.83
C GLN A 54 5.00 -19.30 -6.21
N GLU A 55 4.62 -18.72 -5.08
CA GLU A 55 3.27 -18.85 -4.49
C GLU A 55 2.19 -18.06 -5.25
N GLY A 56 2.54 -17.30 -6.29
CA GLY A 56 1.61 -16.54 -7.12
C GLY A 56 1.38 -15.11 -6.65
N VAL A 57 2.25 -14.56 -5.80
CA VAL A 57 2.21 -13.16 -5.39
C VAL A 57 2.98 -12.30 -6.39
N HIS A 58 2.27 -11.39 -7.07
CA HIS A 58 2.87 -10.60 -8.16
C HIS A 58 3.31 -9.18 -7.75
N SER A 59 2.81 -8.68 -6.62
CA SER A 59 3.05 -7.31 -6.18
C SER A 59 3.76 -7.30 -4.83
N ILE A 60 5.08 -7.51 -4.89
CA ILE A 60 5.97 -7.62 -3.72
C ILE A 60 6.87 -6.39 -3.66
N GLN A 61 6.98 -5.79 -2.49
CA GLN A 61 7.96 -4.75 -2.17
C GLN A 61 8.80 -5.20 -0.99
N ALA A 62 10.12 -5.07 -1.07
CA ALA A 62 11.01 -5.48 0.01
C ALA A 62 11.99 -4.36 0.38
N VAL A 63 12.12 -4.09 1.68
CA VAL A 63 12.99 -3.06 2.24
C VAL A 63 13.83 -3.62 3.37
N VAL A 64 15.14 -3.41 3.29
CA VAL A 64 16.07 -3.72 4.39
C VAL A 64 16.17 -2.51 5.32
N LYS A 65 15.83 -2.69 6.59
CA LYS A 65 15.88 -1.64 7.61
C LYS A 65 16.34 -2.18 8.96
N GLN A 66 16.85 -1.30 9.81
CA GLN A 66 17.06 -1.63 11.23
C GLN A 66 15.74 -1.39 11.98
N CYS A 67 15.20 -2.42 12.59
CA CYS A 67 13.99 -2.33 13.41
C CYS A 67 13.93 -3.47 14.43
N GLN A 68 12.88 -3.47 15.24
CA GLN A 68 12.55 -4.57 16.14
C GLN A 68 11.07 -4.87 15.99
N PRO A 69 10.69 -5.77 15.07
CA PRO A 69 9.29 -6.06 14.81
C PRO A 69 8.68 -6.80 16.01
N THR A 70 7.56 -6.30 16.52
CA THR A 70 6.78 -7.00 17.56
C THR A 70 6.07 -8.24 17.00
N ARG A 71 5.86 -8.29 15.67
CA ARG A 71 5.17 -9.35 14.95
C ARG A 71 5.86 -9.60 13.62
N LEU A 72 6.04 -10.88 13.26
CA LEU A 72 6.75 -11.26 12.03
C LEU A 72 5.85 -11.34 10.80
N THR A 73 4.54 -11.50 11.00
CA THR A 73 3.55 -11.56 9.93
C THR A 73 2.34 -10.74 10.33
N ILE A 74 1.91 -9.83 9.47
CA ILE A 74 0.78 -8.94 9.66
C ILE A 74 -0.13 -9.08 8.43
N PHE A 75 -1.41 -9.39 8.66
CA PHE A 75 -2.43 -9.51 7.61
C PHE A 75 -3.37 -8.29 7.64
N ASP A 76 -4.03 -7.98 6.52
CA ASP A 76 -4.97 -6.85 6.33
C ASP A 76 -6.03 -6.71 7.45
N ASP A 77 -6.48 -7.83 8.02
CA ASP A 77 -7.45 -7.85 9.12
C ASP A 77 -6.99 -7.09 10.38
N GLN A 78 -5.68 -7.03 10.62
CA GLN A 78 -5.07 -6.36 11.77
C GLN A 78 -4.84 -4.87 11.55
N TYR A 79 -5.04 -4.36 10.32
CA TYR A 79 -4.98 -2.94 10.02
C TYR A 79 -6.35 -2.25 10.24
N ARG A 80 -7.44 -3.01 10.24
CA ARG A 80 -8.79 -2.52 10.56
C ARG A 80 -8.99 -2.17 12.04
N ASP A 81 -8.26 -2.83 12.93
CA ASP A 81 -8.37 -2.62 14.38
C ASP A 81 -7.41 -1.57 14.93
N ALA A 82 -6.60 -0.92 14.07
CA ALA A 82 -5.93 0.30 14.48
C ALA A 82 -7.02 1.34 14.81
N PRO A 83 -7.02 1.96 16.02
CA PRO A 83 -8.03 2.93 16.37
C PRO A 83 -8.00 4.05 15.35
N VAL A 84 -9.04 4.13 14.52
CA VAL A 84 -9.34 5.31 13.74
C VAL A 84 -9.39 6.46 14.75
N GLN A 85 -8.36 7.30 14.77
CA GLN A 85 -8.50 8.59 15.41
C GLN A 85 -9.58 9.30 14.62
N ASP A 86 -10.69 9.59 15.31
CA ASP A 86 -11.91 10.24 14.84
C ASP A 86 -11.56 11.50 14.06
N ALA A 87 -11.26 11.34 12.77
CA ALA A 87 -11.08 12.47 11.88
C ALA A 87 -12.50 13.00 11.65
N PRO A 88 -12.78 14.27 11.95
CA PRO A 88 -14.12 14.81 11.86
C PRO A 88 -14.59 14.67 10.41
N THR A 89 -15.51 13.75 10.17
CA THR A 89 -16.23 13.63 8.91
C THR A 89 -16.96 14.95 8.70
N ARG A 90 -16.40 15.83 7.85
CA ARG A 90 -17.16 16.90 7.26
C ARG A 90 -18.22 16.24 6.38
N HIS A 91 -19.40 16.03 6.93
CA HIS A 91 -20.61 15.78 6.17
C HIS A 91 -20.83 16.99 5.27
N THR A 92 -20.32 16.93 4.04
CA THR A 92 -20.79 17.82 2.97
C THR A 92 -22.25 17.46 2.70
N PRO A 93 -23.19 18.42 2.77
CA PRO A 93 -24.56 18.18 2.37
C PRO A 93 -24.57 17.72 0.91
N VAL A 94 -25.11 16.53 0.66
CA VAL A 94 -25.54 16.15 -0.69
C VAL A 94 -26.58 17.18 -1.10
N GLN A 95 -26.25 18.02 -2.08
CA GLN A 95 -27.26 18.82 -2.74
C GLN A 95 -27.89 17.94 -3.82
N ASP A 96 -29.16 17.59 -3.65
CA ASP A 96 -29.97 16.92 -4.67
C ASP A 96 -29.97 17.77 -5.95
N ALA A 97 -29.19 17.33 -6.93
CA ALA A 97 -29.25 17.93 -8.26
C ALA A 97 -30.60 17.56 -8.89
N PRO A 98 -31.42 18.52 -9.36
CA PRO A 98 -32.68 18.22 -9.99
C PRO A 98 -32.41 17.48 -11.32
N VAL A 99 -32.84 16.23 -11.38
CA VAL A 99 -32.96 15.47 -12.63
C VAL A 99 -33.87 16.27 -13.57
N ARG A 100 -33.30 16.77 -14.67
CA ARG A 100 -34.09 17.37 -15.75
C ARG A 100 -34.60 16.24 -16.64
N ASP A 101 -35.86 15.90 -16.46
CA ASP A 101 -36.64 15.13 -17.42
C ASP A 101 -36.66 15.88 -18.76
N ALA A 102 -35.96 15.35 -19.76
CA ALA A 102 -36.09 15.82 -21.13
C ALA A 102 -37.35 15.19 -21.74
N GLU A 103 -38.45 15.94 -21.63
CA GLU A 103 -39.76 15.59 -22.14
C GLU A 103 -39.78 15.44 -23.68
N HIS A 104 -40.48 14.39 -24.09
CA HIS A 104 -40.82 13.99 -25.44
C HIS A 104 -41.79 14.97 -26.15
N ARG A 105 -41.71 15.00 -27.49
CA ARG A 105 -42.71 15.43 -28.54
C ARG A 105 -42.49 16.82 -29.16
N GLN A 106 -42.75 17.09 -30.45
CA GLN A 106 -43.22 16.35 -31.66
C GLN A 106 -42.91 17.26 -32.90
N PRO A 107 -43.65 17.23 -34.03
CA PRO A 107 -43.32 16.63 -35.32
C PRO A 107 -42.95 17.69 -36.40
N VAL A 108 -42.38 17.28 -37.54
CA VAL A 108 -42.32 18.17 -38.73
C VAL A 108 -43.19 17.60 -39.84
N GLN A 109 -44.04 18.50 -40.33
CA GLN A 109 -45.16 18.30 -41.24
C GLN A 109 -44.75 18.01 -42.68
N ARG A 110 -45.74 17.45 -43.39
CA ARG A 110 -45.81 17.07 -44.80
C ARG A 110 -45.96 18.30 -45.73
N GLU A 111 -45.59 18.11 -47.00
CA GLU A 111 -46.04 18.80 -48.24
C GLU A 111 -45.42 20.17 -48.62
N ARG A 112 -44.61 20.18 -49.70
CA ARG A 112 -45.06 20.42 -51.09
C ARG A 112 -44.01 20.00 -52.11
#